data_AF-A0A7C5AKR1-F1
#
_entry.id   AF-A0A7C5AKR1-F1
#
_cell.length_a   1.000
_cell.length_b   1.000
_cell.length_c   1.000
_cell.angle_alpha   90.00
_cell.angle_beta   90.00
_cell.angle_gamma   90.00
#
_symmetry.space_group_name_H-M   'P 1'
#
loop_
_entity.id
_entity.type
_entity.pdbx_description
1 polymer ?
#
loop_
_entity_poly.entity_id
_entity_poly.type
_entity_poly.pdbx_seq_one_letter_code
_entity_poly.pdbx_strand_id
1 'polypeptide(L)'
;MACPVIIRNNFGHLSYLVLDDQPRELLRHPGFKEEFSVRPWLGSTDPVEAREQWAEMLAEDLEWYTISDSDNETYRLDLHYWDHSRR
;
A
#
# COMPACT_ATOMS: atom_id res chain seq x y z
N MET A 1 9.09 -3.87 15.06
CA MET A 1 7.72 -4.36 15.27
C MET A 1 7.07 -4.41 13.90
N ALA A 2 6.29 -5.45 13.60
CA ALA A 2 5.55 -5.49 12.35
C ALA A 2 4.49 -4.40 12.35
N CYS A 3 4.38 -3.64 11.25
CA CYS A 3 3.31 -2.64 11.07
C CYS A 3 2.23 -3.18 10.14
N PRO A 4 0.97 -2.74 10.27
CA PRO A 4 -0.08 -3.12 9.34
C PRO A 4 0.23 -2.64 7.91
N VAL A 5 -0.04 -3.53 6.94
CA VAL A 5 0.09 -3.24 5.52
C VAL A 5 -1.17 -3.70 4.82
N ILE A 6 -1.80 -2.82 4.05
CA ILE A 6 -2.92 -3.19 3.18
C ILE A 6 -2.35 -3.42 1.78
N ILE A 7 -2.62 -4.59 1.22
CA ILE A 7 -2.18 -4.99 -0.11
C ILE A 7 -3.38 -4.87 -1.04
N ARG A 8 -3.23 -4.05 -2.08
CA ARG A 8 -4.22 -3.87 -3.14
C ARG A 8 -3.74 -4.60 -4.39
N ASN A 9 -4.56 -5.49 -4.94
CA ASN A 9 -4.29 -6.18 -6.20
C ASN A 9 -5.21 -5.67 -7.30
N ASN A 10 -4.67 -4.86 -8.20
CA ASN A 10 -5.41 -4.36 -9.35
C ASN A 10 -4.92 -5.01 -10.63
N PHE A 11 -5.67 -5.99 -11.14
CA PHE A 11 -5.32 -6.74 -12.35
C PHE A 11 -3.87 -7.29 -12.35
N GLY A 12 -3.38 -7.77 -11.20
CA GLY A 12 -2.01 -8.29 -11.05
C GLY A 12 -0.96 -7.25 -10.67
N HIS A 13 -1.34 -5.97 -10.59
CA HIS A 13 -0.47 -4.91 -10.08
C HIS A 13 -0.70 -4.71 -8.58
N LEU A 14 0.30 -5.11 -7.80
CA LEU A 14 0.27 -4.96 -6.35
C LEU A 14 0.67 -3.56 -5.94
N SER A 15 -0.17 -2.93 -5.13
CA SER A 15 0.06 -1.67 -4.44
C SER A 15 -0.04 -1.89 -2.94
N TYR A 16 0.58 -1.02 -2.15
CA TYR A 16 0.66 -1.18 -0.70
C TYR A 16 0.28 0.11 0.02
N LEU A 17 -0.44 -0.01 1.12
CA LEU A 17 -0.65 1.08 2.08
C LEU A 17 -0.04 0.65 3.40
N VAL A 18 1.04 1.32 3.80
CA VAL A 18 1.82 1.00 5.00
C VAL A 18 1.37 1.93 6.11
N LEU A 19 0.95 1.37 7.24
CA LEU A 19 0.42 2.12 8.40
C LEU A 19 1.41 2.05 9.57
N ASP A 20 2.64 2.53 9.35
CA ASP A 20 3.65 2.71 10.40
C ASP A 20 3.63 4.14 10.96
N ASP A 21 4.70 4.57 11.64
CA ASP A 21 4.82 5.94 12.17
C ASP A 21 4.76 7.03 11.09
N GLN A 22 4.97 6.68 9.82
CA GLN A 22 4.88 7.56 8.66
C GLN A 22 4.01 6.91 7.56
N PRO A 23 2.68 6.90 7.75
CA PRO A 23 1.77 6.22 6.84
C PRO A 23 1.93 6.69 5.41
N ARG A 24 1.93 5.75 4.46
CA ARG A 24 2.18 6.04 3.05
C ARG A 24 1.56 5.01 2.13
N GLU A 25 1.03 5.50 1.01
CA GLU A 25 0.61 4.67 -0.11
C GLU A 25 1.76 4.50 -1.12
N LEU A 26 1.86 3.28 -1.64
CA LEU A 26 2.81 2.82 -2.65
C LEU A 26 1.96 2.31 -3.80
N LEU A 27 1.58 3.21 -4.70
CA LEU A 27 0.71 2.89 -5.84
C LEU A 27 1.54 2.42 -7.02
N ARG A 28 1.20 1.25 -7.57
CA ARG A 28 1.78 0.71 -8.81
C ARG A 28 0.74 0.78 -9.92
N HIS A 29 1.14 1.35 -11.06
CA HIS A 29 0.29 1.45 -12.25
C HIS A 29 1.15 1.39 -13.52
N PRO A 30 0.73 0.70 -14.61
CA PRO A 30 1.50 0.62 -15.86
C PRO A 30 1.83 1.97 -16.50
N GLY A 31 1.05 3.01 -16.18
CA GLY A 31 1.26 4.37 -16.68
C GLY A 31 2.26 5.20 -15.87
N PHE A 32 2.83 4.69 -14.78
CA PHE A 32 3.82 5.42 -13.99
C PHE A 32 5.23 5.28 -14.58
N LYS A 33 6.05 6.32 -14.39
CA LYS A 33 7.46 6.33 -14.82
C LYS A 33 8.36 5.49 -13.92
N GLU A 34 7.96 5.36 -12.66
CA GLU A 34 8.64 4.58 -11.63
C GLU A 34 7.69 3.44 -11.21
N GLU A 35 8.27 2.33 -10.75
CA GLU A 35 7.51 1.13 -10.34
C GLU A 35 6.48 1.42 -9.25
N PHE A 36 6.75 2.41 -8.39
CA PHE A 36 5.81 2.91 -7.40
C PHE A 36 5.78 4.43 -7.37
N SER A 37 4.58 4.99 -7.31
CA SER A 37 4.34 6.35 -6.83
C SER A 37 4.15 6.31 -5.32
N VAL A 38 5.10 6.83 -4.56
CA VAL A 38 5.05 6.91 -3.09
C VAL A 38 4.40 8.23 -2.67
N ARG A 39 3.39 8.18 -1.81
CA ARG A 39 2.73 9.39 -1.28
C ARG A 39 2.38 9.25 0.20
N PRO A 40 2.42 10.33 1.00
CA PRO A 40 1.94 10.29 2.38
C PRO A 40 0.46 9.92 2.45
N TRP A 41 0.11 9.05 3.39
CA TRP A 41 -1.26 8.72 3.71
C TRP A 41 -1.75 9.60 4.87
N LEU A 42 -2.83 10.33 4.62
CA LEU A 42 -3.42 11.28 5.59
C LEU A 42 -4.76 10.79 6.16
N GLY A 43 -5.17 9.57 5.81
CA GLY A 43 -6.39 8.95 6.32
C GLY A 43 -6.19 8.23 7.65
N SER A 44 -7.11 7.32 7.98
CA SER A 44 -7.06 6.54 9.21
C SER A 44 -5.80 5.66 9.27
N THR A 45 -5.30 5.43 10.48
CA THR A 45 -4.25 4.43 10.75
C THR A 45 -4.83 3.10 11.24
N ASP A 46 -6.15 3.03 11.45
CA ASP A 46 -6.82 1.75 11.68
C ASP A 46 -6.85 0.96 10.36
N PRO A 47 -6.39 -0.30 10.31
CA PRO A 47 -6.28 -1.03 9.05
C PRO A 47 -7.62 -1.28 8.34
N VAL A 48 -8.73 -1.40 9.08
CA VAL A 48 -10.05 -1.65 8.48
C VAL A 48 -10.58 -0.36 7.87
N GLU A 49 -10.57 0.73 8.63
CA GLU A 49 -11.00 2.05 8.15
C GLU A 49 -10.11 2.55 7.01
N ALA A 50 -8.79 2.39 7.13
CA ALA A 50 -7.83 2.81 6.11
C ALA A 50 -8.07 2.07 4.79
N ARG A 51 -8.37 0.77 4.84
CA ARG A 51 -8.73 -0.02 3.67
C ARG A 51 -10.00 0.53 3.00
N GLU A 52 -11.03 0.84 3.79
CA GLU A 52 -12.29 1.38 3.28
C GLU A 52 -12.09 2.75 2.62
N GLN A 53 -11.38 3.65 3.29
CA GLN A 53 -11.04 4.97 2.75
C GLN A 53 -10.20 4.87 1.48
N TRP A 54 -9.24 3.95 1.43
CA TRP A 54 -8.36 3.81 0.28
C TRP A 54 -9.10 3.23 -0.94
N ALA A 55 -10.00 2.28 -0.73
CA ALA A 55 -10.88 1.75 -1.77
C ALA A 55 -11.86 2.82 -2.28
N GLU A 56 -12.47 3.60 -1.37
CA GLU A 56 -13.37 4.69 -1.73
C GLU A 56 -12.65 5.77 -2.56
N MET A 57 -11.44 6.18 -2.14
CA MET A 57 -10.63 7.19 -2.84
C MET A 57 -10.30 6.78 -4.28
N LEU A 58 -10.12 5.48 -4.52
CA LEU A 58 -9.80 4.93 -5.84
C LEU A 58 -11.04 4.48 -6.62
N ALA A 59 -12.23 4.56 -6.02
CA ALA A 59 -13.49 4.05 -6.56
C ALA A 59 -13.43 2.55 -6.90
N GLU A 60 -12.91 1.75 -5.97
CA GLU A 60 -12.64 0.31 -6.14
C GLU A 60 -13.36 -0.55 -5.09
N ASP A 61 -13.48 -1.84 -5.39
CA ASP A 61 -14.12 -2.81 -4.51
C ASP A 61 -13.14 -3.34 -3.44
N LEU A 62 -13.64 -3.53 -2.21
CA LEU A 62 -12.85 -4.02 -1.07
C LEU A 62 -12.28 -5.43 -1.28
N GLU A 63 -12.83 -6.22 -2.19
CA GLU A 63 -12.34 -7.57 -2.52
C GLU A 63 -10.92 -7.58 -3.09
N TRP A 64 -10.46 -6.46 -3.65
CA TRP A 64 -9.10 -6.33 -4.18
C TRP A 64 -8.07 -6.03 -3.10
N TYR A 65 -8.51 -5.86 -1.86
CA TYR A 65 -7.68 -5.41 -0.74
C TYR A 65 -7.57 -6.48 0.34
N THR A 66 -6.34 -6.78 0.74
CA THR A 66 -6.02 -7.71 1.82
C THR A 66 -5.27 -6.96 2.92
N ILE A 67 -5.76 -7.03 4.16
CA ILE A 67 -5.03 -6.51 5.33
C ILE A 67 -4.01 -7.58 5.75
N SER A 68 -2.76 -7.17 5.90
CA SER A 68 -1.65 -7.99 6.35
C SER A 68 -0.70 -7.13 7.20
N ASP A 69 0.56 -7.54 7.30
CA ASP A 69 1.59 -6.83 8.03
C ASP A 69 2.89 -6.75 7.22
N SER A 70 3.87 -6.03 7.74
CA SER A 70 5.16 -5.84 7.09
C SER A 70 6.02 -7.10 6.96
N ASP A 71 5.65 -8.22 7.59
CA ASP A 71 6.32 -9.52 7.42
C ASP A 71 5.76 -10.32 6.24
N ASN A 72 4.69 -9.84 5.60
CA ASN A 72 4.13 -10.43 4.39
C ASN A 72 5.20 -10.62 3.29
N GLU A 73 5.32 -11.84 2.78
CA GLU A 73 6.36 -12.21 1.81
C GLU A 73 6.28 -11.36 0.54
N THR A 74 5.09 -11.13 0.01
CA THR A 74 4.88 -10.35 -1.21
C THR A 74 5.30 -8.89 -1.02
N TYR A 75 4.92 -8.29 0.11
CA TYR A 75 5.36 -6.93 0.47
C TYR A 75 6.89 -6.85 0.60
N ARG A 76 7.51 -7.83 1.27
CA ARG A 76 8.97 -7.88 1.45
C ARG A 76 9.71 -8.08 0.13
N LEU A 77 9.15 -8.87 -0.79
CA LEU A 77 9.72 -9.09 -2.12
C LEU A 77 9.69 -7.84 -2.98
N ASP A 78 8.71 -6.97 -2.82
CA ASP A 78 8.65 -5.72 -3.57
C ASP A 78 9.38 -4.55 -2.86
N LEU A 79 9.79 -4.71 -1.59
CA LEU A 79 10.36 -3.63 -0.76
C LEU A 79 11.50 -2.87 -1.43
N HIS A 80 12.38 -3.56 -2.16
CA HIS A 80 13.53 -2.95 -2.81
C HIS A 80 13.16 -1.91 -3.88
N TYR A 81 11.92 -1.91 -4.39
CA TYR A 81 11.49 -0.94 -5.41
C TYR A 81 11.24 0.47 -4.84
N TRP A 82 10.96 0.60 -3.54
CA TRP A 82 10.64 1.88 -2.92
C TRP A 82 11.44 2.20 -1.67
N ASP A 83 12.19 1.25 -1.10
CA ASP A 83 13.02 1.50 0.09
C ASP A 83 14.12 2.56 -0.16
N HIS A 84 14.44 2.82 -1.43
CA HIS A 84 15.32 3.93 -1.84
C HIS A 84 14.79 5.32 -1.44
N SER A 85 13.49 5.48 -1.19
CA SER A 85 12.86 6.76 -0.81
C SER A 85 12.84 7.02 0.70
N ARG A 86 13.50 6.20 1.53
CA ARG A 86 13.61 6.40 2.99
C ARG A 86 14.76 7.32 3.42
N ARG A 87 15.36 8.07 2.49
CA ARG A 87 16.45 9.02 2.76
C ARG A 87 15.97 10.44 2.97
#